data_AF-A0A3R9Z5M8-F1
#
_entry.id   AF-A0A3R9Z5M8-F1
#
_cell.length_a   1.000
_cell.length_b   1.000
_cell.length_c   1.000
_cell.angle_alpha   90.00
_cell.angle_beta   90.00
_cell.angle_gamma   90.00
#
_symmetry.space_group_name_H-M   'P 1'
#
loop_
_entity.id
_entity.type
_entity.pdbx_description
1 polymer ?
#
loop_
_entity_poly.entity_id
_entity_poly.type
_entity_poly.pdbx_seq_one_letter_code
_entity_poly.pdbx_strand_id
1 'polypeptide(L)'
;MEVLRKFRAALDGKDAQVSLVIVDNAKTDGDERYSGEGFVDEPVVAGDNSNREFSGWDQGARTLVARRGEPDIWVFTNDTVASHHGWSDQRAARFGAGLRRLENHLGPWLFGEVTHFPHSMITPLGPSIRFVPTYCFAMNHVLHQGLGELSPGNALLDSLVHDHFEPAHRIFRDHVDPGYVDFVLAWLIADDSDPRRKSRFGWAFEWHNKRPLNAFTFDDLRMKARCCLSETMLSVRARKLGADFCSPYDAWSARDRIRKAAEYVQDKFWEKHLLRKLRQG
;
A
#
# COMPACT_ATOMS: atom_id res chain seq x y z
N MET A 1 -9.58 11.34 13.29
CA MET A 1 -10.81 10.87 13.96
C MET A 1 -12.05 10.96 13.08
N GLU A 2 -12.31 12.07 12.38
CA GLU A 2 -13.45 12.18 11.44
C GLU A 2 -13.53 11.05 10.40
N VAL A 3 -12.37 10.57 9.91
CA VAL A 3 -12.30 9.45 8.97
C VAL A 3 -12.83 8.14 9.58
N LEU A 4 -12.55 7.85 10.85
CA LEU A 4 -13.07 6.66 11.53
C LEU A 4 -14.59 6.69 11.66
N ARG A 5 -15.15 7.86 11.97
CA ARG A 5 -16.61 8.08 11.97
C ARG A 5 -17.22 7.79 10.60
N LYS A 6 -16.58 8.28 9.53
CA LYS A 6 -17.01 8.05 8.15
C LYS A 6 -16.88 6.57 7.73
N PHE A 7 -15.81 5.88 8.16
CA PHE A 7 -15.67 4.44 7.94
C PHE A 7 -16.78 3.67 8.62
N ARG A 8 -17.00 3.94 9.91
CA ARG A 8 -18.07 3.30 10.66
C ARG A 8 -19.42 3.54 10.00
N ALA A 9 -19.75 4.78 9.65
CA ALA A 9 -21.01 5.08 8.97
C ALA A 9 -21.13 4.39 7.59
N ALA A 10 -20.02 4.18 6.89
CA ALA A 10 -20.00 3.46 5.61
C ALA A 10 -20.12 1.93 5.79
N LEU A 11 -19.73 1.42 6.97
CA LEU A 11 -19.76 0.02 7.40
C LEU A 11 -21.06 -0.38 8.09
N ASP A 12 -21.74 0.56 8.77
CA ASP A 12 -23.01 0.39 9.49
C ASP A 12 -24.17 0.15 8.50
N GLY A 13 -24.17 -1.01 7.85
CA GLY A 13 -25.38 -1.67 7.37
C GLY A 13 -26.21 -2.15 8.56
N LYS A 14 -27.50 -2.46 8.35
CA LYS A 14 -28.45 -2.76 9.44
C LYS A 14 -28.01 -3.87 10.42
N ASP A 15 -27.06 -4.73 10.05
CA ASP A 15 -26.61 -5.87 10.86
C ASP A 15 -25.07 -6.02 10.94
N ALA A 16 -24.30 -5.03 10.47
CA ALA A 16 -22.84 -5.14 10.45
C ALA A 16 -22.24 -4.98 11.86
N GLN A 17 -21.44 -5.97 12.30
CA GLN A 17 -20.66 -5.85 13.54
C GLN A 17 -19.27 -5.32 13.22
N VAL A 18 -18.99 -4.09 13.64
CA VAL A 18 -17.68 -3.45 13.44
C VAL A 18 -16.91 -3.48 14.76
N SER A 19 -15.69 -4.02 14.72
CA SER A 19 -14.73 -3.97 15.84
C SER A 19 -13.50 -3.18 15.43
N LEU A 20 -12.83 -2.56 16.41
CA LEU A 20 -11.65 -1.74 16.19
C LEU A 20 -10.53 -2.15 17.14
N VAL A 21 -9.31 -2.19 16.62
CA VAL A 21 -8.08 -2.13 17.42
C VAL A 21 -7.31 -0.92 16.92
N ILE A 22 -6.83 -0.07 17.84
CA ILE A 22 -5.89 0.98 17.51
C ILE A 22 -4.49 0.47 17.85
N VAL A 23 -3.56 0.59 16.91
CA VAL A 23 -2.16 0.27 17.15
C VAL A 23 -1.39 1.56 17.28
N ASP A 24 -0.77 1.77 18.43
CA ASP A 24 0.08 2.94 18.68
C ASP A 24 1.56 2.53 18.66
N ASN A 25 2.22 2.83 17.54
CA ASN A 25 3.65 2.56 17.34
C ASN A 25 4.56 3.51 18.14
N ALA A 26 4.02 4.53 18.80
CA ALA A 26 4.79 5.44 19.66
C ALA A 26 4.80 4.99 21.12
N LYS A 27 3.98 3.99 21.50
CA LYS A 27 3.84 3.51 22.88
C LYS A 27 4.59 2.22 23.13
N THR A 28 4.92 2.00 24.40
CA THR A 28 5.60 0.79 24.90
C THR A 28 4.70 -0.12 25.72
N ASP A 29 3.49 0.34 26.10
CA ASP A 29 2.50 -0.39 26.90
C ASP A 29 1.11 -0.42 26.21
N GLY A 30 0.27 -1.39 26.59
CA GLY A 30 -0.95 -1.78 25.86
C GLY A 30 -2.25 -1.78 26.66
N ASP A 31 -2.33 -0.98 27.73
CA ASP A 31 -3.48 -1.01 28.66
C ASP A 31 -4.53 0.08 28.38
N GLU A 32 -4.31 0.95 27.39
CA GLU A 32 -5.25 2.02 27.07
C GLU A 32 -6.49 1.50 26.31
N ARG A 33 -7.62 2.17 26.57
CA ARG A 33 -8.89 1.91 25.92
C ARG A 33 -9.35 3.15 25.18
N TYR A 34 -9.80 2.95 23.94
CA TYR A 34 -10.39 3.97 23.10
C TYR A 34 -11.92 3.92 23.20
N SER A 35 -12.53 5.08 23.43
CA SER A 35 -13.97 5.29 23.30
C SER A 35 -14.24 6.57 22.53
N GLY A 36 -14.96 6.46 21.42
CA GLY A 36 -15.24 7.59 20.53
C GLY A 36 -15.73 7.14 19.16
N GLU A 37 -16.38 8.06 18.43
CA GLU A 37 -16.94 7.79 17.09
C GLU A 37 -17.86 6.55 17.04
N GLY A 38 -18.56 6.31 18.14
CA GLY A 38 -19.46 5.17 18.37
C GLY A 38 -18.77 3.90 18.90
N PHE A 39 -17.43 3.85 18.91
CA PHE A 39 -16.67 2.72 19.45
C PHE A 39 -16.63 2.82 20.97
N VAL A 40 -16.74 1.67 21.63
CA VAL A 40 -16.83 1.59 23.10
C VAL A 40 -15.81 0.58 23.59
N ASP A 41 -14.91 1.05 24.45
CA ASP A 41 -13.91 0.22 25.12
C ASP A 41 -13.07 -0.64 24.14
N GLU A 42 -12.58 -0.01 23.07
CA GLU A 42 -11.73 -0.66 22.09
C GLU A 42 -10.28 -0.66 22.55
N PRO A 43 -9.52 -1.76 22.36
CA PRO A 43 -8.13 -1.84 22.76
C PRO A 43 -7.26 -0.88 21.95
N VAL A 44 -6.34 -0.24 22.66
CA VAL A 44 -5.16 0.41 22.09
C VAL A 44 -3.96 -0.46 22.44
N VAL A 45 -3.30 -1.02 21.44
CA VAL A 45 -2.13 -1.90 21.64
C VAL A 45 -0.85 -1.21 21.19
N ALA A 46 0.22 -1.44 21.94
CA ALA A 46 1.55 -1.02 21.51
C ALA A 46 1.97 -1.78 20.26
N GLY A 47 2.45 -1.05 19.26
CA GLY A 47 3.19 -1.65 18.15
C GLY A 47 4.66 -1.81 18.50
N ASP A 48 5.32 -2.80 17.90
CA ASP A 48 6.76 -3.02 18.08
C ASP A 48 7.62 -2.14 17.15
N ASN A 49 6.98 -1.48 16.18
CA ASN A 49 7.56 -0.67 15.11
C ASN A 49 8.66 -1.39 14.29
N SER A 50 8.83 -2.70 14.43
CA SER A 50 9.92 -3.47 13.82
C SER A 50 9.82 -3.47 12.29
N ASN A 51 8.59 -3.39 11.77
CA ASN A 51 8.27 -3.16 10.37
C ASN A 51 7.27 -2.01 10.18
N ARG A 52 7.42 -0.94 10.99
CA ARG A 52 6.52 0.23 11.01
C ARG A 52 5.05 -0.20 11.17
N GLU A 53 4.19 0.18 10.24
CA GLU A 53 2.75 -0.09 10.29
C GLU A 53 2.41 -1.58 10.14
N PHE A 54 3.22 -2.38 9.44
CA PHE A 54 2.87 -3.77 9.13
C PHE A 54 2.93 -4.68 10.34
N SER A 55 4.02 -4.62 11.13
CA SER A 55 4.12 -5.40 12.36
C SER A 55 3.09 -4.95 13.39
N GLY A 56 2.76 -3.65 13.39
CA GLY A 56 1.64 -3.11 14.14
C GLY A 56 0.30 -3.73 13.72
N TRP A 57 -0.01 -3.77 12.43
CA TRP A 57 -1.25 -4.39 11.93
C TRP A 57 -1.32 -5.88 12.21
N ASP A 58 -0.21 -6.62 12.13
CA ASP A 58 -0.17 -8.04 12.50
C ASP A 58 -0.53 -8.22 13.99
N GLN A 59 -0.02 -7.34 14.87
CA GLN A 59 -0.39 -7.32 16.28
C GLN A 59 -1.86 -6.95 16.50
N GLY A 60 -2.36 -5.96 15.76
CA GLY A 60 -3.76 -5.55 15.80
C GLY A 60 -4.70 -6.67 15.36
N ALA A 61 -4.36 -7.39 14.29
CA ALA A 61 -5.12 -8.52 13.77
C ALA A 61 -5.20 -9.65 14.80
N ARG A 62 -4.06 -10.06 15.38
CA ARG A 62 -4.04 -11.05 16.47
C ARG A 62 -4.93 -10.64 17.65
N THR A 63 -4.89 -9.37 18.01
CA THR A 63 -5.72 -8.82 19.11
C THR A 63 -7.21 -8.87 18.77
N LEU A 64 -7.60 -8.54 17.54
CA LEU A 64 -8.98 -8.67 17.06
C LEU A 64 -9.46 -10.12 17.12
N VAL A 65 -8.69 -11.05 16.55
CA VAL A 65 -9.04 -12.48 16.53
C VAL A 65 -9.22 -13.03 17.95
N ALA A 66 -8.28 -12.73 18.86
CA ALA A 66 -8.35 -13.21 20.24
C ALA A 66 -9.61 -12.73 20.99
N ARG A 67 -10.15 -11.55 20.65
CA ARG A 67 -11.30 -10.94 21.34
C ARG A 67 -12.64 -11.27 20.68
N ARG A 68 -12.69 -11.33 19.35
CA ARG A 68 -13.94 -11.36 18.57
C ARG A 68 -14.02 -12.49 17.55
N GLY A 69 -12.96 -13.28 17.39
CA GLY A 69 -12.85 -14.27 16.32
C GLY A 69 -12.40 -13.64 14.99
N GLU A 70 -12.32 -14.47 13.95
CA GLU A 70 -11.92 -14.05 12.60
C GLU A 70 -13.05 -13.22 11.94
N PRO A 71 -12.80 -11.96 11.54
CA PRO A 71 -13.73 -11.16 10.76
C PRO A 71 -13.84 -11.63 9.31
N ASP A 72 -15.01 -11.44 8.70
CA ASP A 72 -15.20 -11.70 7.26
C ASP A 72 -14.44 -10.73 6.36
N ILE A 73 -14.28 -9.49 6.84
CA ILE A 73 -13.61 -8.39 6.16
C ILE A 73 -12.62 -7.73 7.12
N TRP A 74 -11.41 -7.56 6.61
CA TRP A 74 -10.33 -6.85 7.28
C TRP A 74 -10.16 -5.47 6.65
N VAL A 75 -10.09 -4.41 7.47
CA VAL A 75 -9.81 -3.05 7.02
C VAL A 75 -8.59 -2.52 7.76
N PHE A 76 -7.60 -2.08 7.00
CA PHE A 76 -6.35 -1.53 7.51
C PHE A 76 -6.21 -0.09 7.05
N THR A 77 -5.87 0.79 7.98
CA THR A 77 -5.68 2.22 7.70
C THR A 77 -4.62 2.77 8.65
N ASN A 78 -3.95 3.84 8.22
CA ASN A 78 -3.04 4.61 9.08
C ASN A 78 -3.52 6.06 9.22
N ASP A 79 -2.76 6.87 9.96
CA ASP A 79 -3.01 8.28 10.24
C ASP A 79 -2.93 9.17 9.00
N THR A 80 -2.25 8.73 7.93
CA THR A 80 -2.07 9.49 6.69
C THR A 80 -3.25 9.40 5.72
N VAL A 81 -4.27 8.59 6.00
CA VAL A 81 -5.44 8.38 5.10
C VAL A 81 -6.11 9.68 4.64
N ALA A 82 -6.19 10.69 5.51
CA ALA A 82 -6.77 12.00 5.19
C ALA A 82 -5.80 12.94 4.46
N SER A 83 -4.49 12.68 4.55
CA SER A 83 -3.43 13.51 3.98
C SER A 83 -3.18 13.19 2.50
N HIS A 84 -3.37 11.93 2.10
CA HIS A 84 -3.20 11.52 0.70
C HIS A 84 -4.34 12.00 -0.17
N HIS A 85 -5.57 11.97 0.35
CA HIS A 85 -6.74 12.42 -0.37
C HIS A 85 -7.81 12.96 0.57
N GLY A 86 -8.53 14.00 0.15
CA GLY A 86 -9.73 14.44 0.86
C GLY A 86 -10.74 13.29 1.01
N TRP A 87 -11.13 12.98 2.25
CA TRP A 87 -12.08 11.91 2.57
C TRP A 87 -13.51 12.45 2.59
N SER A 88 -14.06 12.74 1.40
CA SER A 88 -15.44 13.22 1.25
C SER A 88 -16.46 12.12 1.55
N ASP A 89 -17.69 12.49 1.84
CA ASP A 89 -18.79 11.54 2.08
C ASP A 89 -19.03 10.64 0.87
N GLN A 90 -18.87 11.18 -0.35
CA GLN A 90 -18.94 10.39 -1.57
C GLN A 90 -17.85 9.31 -1.63
N ARG A 91 -16.63 9.64 -1.19
CA ARG A 91 -15.50 8.70 -1.14
C ARG A 91 -15.77 7.59 -0.13
N ALA A 92 -16.23 7.96 1.07
CA ALA A 92 -16.62 7.02 2.11
C ALA A 92 -17.76 6.08 1.64
N ALA A 93 -18.78 6.61 0.98
CA ALA A 93 -19.89 5.82 0.44
C ALA A 93 -19.44 4.82 -0.64
N ARG A 94 -18.55 5.21 -1.55
CA ARG A 94 -17.96 4.31 -2.55
C ARG A 94 -17.10 3.22 -1.91
N PHE A 95 -16.32 3.59 -0.90
CA PHE A 95 -15.52 2.62 -0.14
C PHE A 95 -16.43 1.59 0.52
N GLY A 96 -17.45 2.03 1.29
CA GLY A 96 -18.41 1.14 1.93
C GLY A 96 -19.18 0.24 0.94
N ALA A 97 -19.52 0.75 -0.24
CA ALA A 97 -20.11 -0.08 -1.30
C ALA A 97 -19.15 -1.16 -1.81
N GLY A 98 -17.84 -0.90 -1.87
CA GLY A 98 -16.84 -1.90 -2.19
C GLY A 98 -16.66 -2.95 -1.10
N LEU A 99 -16.71 -2.55 0.18
CA LEU A 99 -16.65 -3.49 1.31
C LEU A 99 -17.81 -4.49 1.30
N ARG A 100 -19.04 -4.05 1.01
CA ARG A 100 -20.18 -4.98 0.85
C ARG A 100 -20.00 -5.99 -0.29
N ARG A 101 -19.20 -5.64 -1.31
CA ARG A 101 -18.87 -6.59 -2.39
C ARG A 101 -17.83 -7.62 -1.94
N LEU A 102 -16.88 -7.23 -1.08
CA LEU A 102 -15.88 -8.14 -0.52
C LEU A 102 -16.51 -9.30 0.25
N GLU A 103 -17.56 -9.03 1.04
CA GLU A 103 -18.30 -10.03 1.81
C GLU A 103 -18.80 -11.20 0.94
N ASN A 104 -19.29 -10.89 -0.26
CA ASN A 104 -19.92 -11.86 -1.14
C ASN A 104 -18.95 -12.50 -2.14
N HIS A 105 -17.65 -12.22 -2.03
CA HIS A 105 -16.65 -12.69 -2.98
C HIS A 105 -15.99 -13.98 -2.50
N LEU A 106 -16.12 -15.03 -3.32
CA LEU A 106 -15.66 -16.38 -2.97
C LEU A 106 -14.13 -16.56 -3.04
N GLY A 107 -13.45 -15.76 -3.86
CA GLY A 107 -11.99 -15.80 -4.03
C GLY A 107 -11.26 -14.78 -3.18
N PRO A 108 -9.92 -14.88 -3.04
CA PRO A 108 -9.13 -13.85 -2.37
C PRO A 108 -9.29 -12.50 -3.08
N TRP A 109 -9.42 -11.42 -2.30
CA TRP A 109 -9.63 -10.09 -2.87
C TRP A 109 -8.95 -9.02 -2.01
N LEU A 110 -8.13 -8.19 -2.66
CA LEU A 110 -7.56 -6.96 -2.11
C LEU A 110 -8.26 -5.72 -2.70
N PHE A 111 -8.74 -4.84 -1.83
CA PHE A 111 -9.49 -3.63 -2.16
C PHE A 111 -8.80 -2.39 -1.62
N GLY A 112 -8.54 -1.40 -2.48
CA GLY A 112 -7.87 -0.16 -2.08
C GLY A 112 -7.53 0.71 -3.29
N GLU A 113 -6.82 1.82 -3.10
CA GLU A 113 -6.28 2.52 -4.26
C GLU A 113 -5.37 1.57 -5.05
N VAL A 114 -5.49 1.52 -6.38
CA VAL A 114 -4.62 0.67 -7.20
C VAL A 114 -3.67 1.57 -7.97
N THR A 115 -2.39 1.47 -7.63
CA THR A 115 -1.30 2.18 -8.29
C THR A 115 -0.55 1.23 -9.20
N HIS A 116 0.15 1.78 -10.20
CA HIS A 116 0.91 1.02 -11.18
C HIS A 116 2.41 1.23 -10.98
N PHE A 117 3.16 0.13 -11.07
CA PHE A 117 4.61 0.21 -11.29
C PHE A 117 4.91 0.49 -12.77
N PRO A 118 6.11 1.02 -13.08
CA PRO A 118 6.68 0.90 -14.41
C PRO A 118 6.64 -0.56 -14.91
N HIS A 119 6.29 -0.78 -16.17
CA HIS A 119 6.01 -2.11 -16.74
C HIS A 119 7.19 -3.09 -16.67
N SER A 120 8.42 -2.60 -16.51
CA SER A 120 9.65 -3.40 -16.43
C SER A 120 10.14 -3.67 -14.99
N MET A 121 9.36 -3.29 -13.98
CA MET A 121 9.82 -3.39 -12.59
C MET A 121 9.71 -4.82 -12.04
N ILE A 122 10.78 -5.27 -11.37
CA ILE A 122 10.81 -6.54 -10.64
C ILE A 122 10.91 -6.22 -9.15
N THR A 123 9.88 -6.59 -8.38
CA THR A 123 9.96 -6.50 -6.91
C THR A 123 10.80 -7.66 -6.37
N PRO A 124 11.28 -7.61 -5.12
CA PRO A 124 12.04 -8.73 -4.55
C PRO A 124 11.30 -10.07 -4.49
N LEU A 125 9.96 -10.06 -4.56
CA LEU A 125 9.13 -11.28 -4.62
C LEU A 125 8.67 -11.64 -6.04
N GLY A 126 9.09 -10.90 -7.05
CA GLY A 126 8.77 -11.16 -8.46
C GLY A 126 8.17 -9.96 -9.19
N PRO A 127 7.83 -10.12 -10.48
CA PRO A 127 7.27 -9.04 -11.27
C PRO A 127 5.90 -8.61 -10.73
N SER A 128 5.68 -7.30 -10.63
CA SER A 128 4.35 -6.75 -10.42
C SER A 128 4.17 -5.47 -11.22
N ILE A 129 2.97 -5.30 -11.77
CA ILE A 129 2.56 -4.07 -12.48
C ILE A 129 1.62 -3.21 -11.65
N ARG A 130 1.15 -3.73 -10.50
CA ARG A 130 0.13 -3.09 -9.65
C ARG A 130 0.46 -3.30 -8.18
N PHE A 131 0.17 -2.29 -7.38
CA PHE A 131 0.17 -2.43 -5.93
C PHE A 131 -0.95 -1.60 -5.31
N VAL A 132 -1.32 -1.95 -4.09
CA VAL A 132 -2.28 -1.19 -3.28
C VAL A 132 -1.49 -0.44 -2.22
N PRO A 133 -1.50 0.92 -2.25
CA PRO A 133 -0.89 1.71 -1.19
C PRO A 133 -1.55 1.43 0.16
N THR A 134 -0.77 1.41 1.22
CA THR A 134 -1.21 0.88 2.52
C THR A 134 -1.81 1.92 3.46
N TYR A 135 -1.99 3.17 2.99
CA TYR A 135 -2.67 4.20 3.78
C TYR A 135 -4.13 3.83 4.13
N CYS A 136 -4.82 3.08 3.25
CA CYS A 136 -6.16 2.53 3.49
C CYS A 136 -6.48 1.43 2.48
N PHE A 137 -6.68 0.21 2.97
CA PHE A 137 -7.11 -0.93 2.16
C PHE A 137 -7.96 -1.91 2.96
N ALA A 138 -8.60 -2.83 2.27
CA ALA A 138 -9.37 -3.91 2.86
C ALA A 138 -9.14 -5.22 2.11
N MET A 139 -9.40 -6.33 2.78
CA MET A 139 -9.39 -7.66 2.17
C MET A 139 -10.44 -8.54 2.81
N ASN A 140 -10.85 -9.59 2.11
CA ASN A 140 -11.72 -10.61 2.70
C ASN A 140 -10.91 -11.64 3.52
N HIS A 141 -11.61 -12.38 4.38
CA HIS A 141 -11.01 -13.41 5.22
C HIS A 141 -10.20 -14.44 4.41
N VAL A 142 -10.66 -14.79 3.20
CA VAL A 142 -9.96 -15.74 2.31
C VAL A 142 -8.54 -15.29 2.00
N LEU A 143 -8.37 -14.00 1.66
CA LEU A 143 -7.05 -13.46 1.39
C LEU A 143 -6.22 -13.32 2.67
N HIS A 144 -6.81 -12.82 3.76
CA HIS A 144 -6.11 -12.67 5.04
C HIS A 144 -5.55 -14.01 5.53
N GLN A 145 -6.38 -15.06 5.54
CA GLN A 145 -5.98 -16.41 5.91
C GLN A 145 -4.88 -16.96 5.00
N GLY A 146 -4.97 -16.74 3.69
CA GLY A 146 -3.95 -17.17 2.74
C GLY A 146 -2.61 -16.44 2.87
N LEU A 147 -2.64 -15.17 3.32
CA LEU A 147 -1.43 -14.41 3.60
C LEU A 147 -0.79 -14.83 4.92
N GLY A 148 -1.60 -15.11 5.96
CA GLY A 148 -1.11 -15.18 7.33
C GLY A 148 -0.77 -13.77 7.82
N GLU A 149 0.51 -13.51 8.10
CA GLU A 149 0.98 -12.17 8.46
C GLU A 149 1.05 -11.25 7.23
N LEU A 150 0.68 -9.98 7.40
CA LEU A 150 0.82 -8.94 6.39
C LEU A 150 2.29 -8.59 6.17
N SER A 151 3.08 -8.55 7.24
CA SER A 151 4.51 -8.35 7.14
C SER A 151 5.15 -9.53 6.38
N PRO A 152 6.14 -9.28 5.49
CA PRO A 152 6.93 -10.34 4.88
C PRO A 152 7.99 -10.93 5.82
N GLY A 153 8.11 -10.42 7.06
CA GLY A 153 9.04 -10.87 8.08
C GLY A 153 10.37 -10.09 8.10
N ASN A 154 10.91 -9.88 9.31
CA ASN A 154 12.14 -9.11 9.53
C ASN A 154 13.35 -9.70 8.79
N ALA A 155 13.53 -11.03 8.85
CA ALA A 155 14.66 -11.69 8.21
C ALA A 155 14.74 -11.43 6.69
N LEU A 156 13.59 -11.45 6.00
CA LEU A 156 13.55 -11.13 4.57
C LEU A 156 13.85 -9.64 4.34
N LEU A 157 13.27 -8.74 5.12
CA LEU A 157 13.52 -7.30 4.98
C LEU A 157 14.99 -6.93 5.27
N ASP A 158 15.58 -7.51 6.31
CA ASP A 158 16.99 -7.34 6.69
C ASP A 158 17.95 -7.83 5.59
N SER A 159 17.52 -8.85 4.83
CA SER A 159 18.30 -9.34 3.69
C SER A 159 18.32 -8.35 2.52
N LEU A 160 17.36 -7.43 2.42
CA LEU A 160 17.17 -6.54 1.26
C LEU A 160 17.74 -5.13 1.46
N VAL A 161 18.00 -4.74 2.70
CA VAL A 161 18.57 -3.42 3.05
C VAL A 161 19.88 -3.56 3.82
N HIS A 162 20.72 -2.53 3.77
CA HIS A 162 21.90 -2.42 4.61
C HIS A 162 21.51 -2.03 6.04
N ASP A 163 22.26 -2.53 7.02
CA ASP A 163 22.03 -2.33 8.45
C ASP A 163 22.74 -1.09 9.02
N HIS A 164 23.67 -0.50 8.28
CA HIS A 164 24.36 0.72 8.66
C HIS A 164 24.68 1.61 7.45
N PHE A 165 24.90 2.90 7.72
CA PHE A 165 25.28 3.86 6.69
C PHE A 165 26.76 3.69 6.31
N GLU A 166 27.00 3.43 5.04
CA GLU A 166 28.32 3.53 4.44
C GLU A 166 28.22 4.41 3.19
N PRO A 167 29.05 5.45 3.00
CA PRO A 167 28.92 6.36 1.86
C PRO A 167 28.95 5.68 0.48
N ALA A 168 29.67 4.56 0.38
CA ALA A 168 29.74 3.76 -0.84
C ALA A 168 28.49 2.91 -1.09
N HIS A 169 27.73 2.61 -0.03
CA HIS A 169 26.56 1.75 -0.09
C HIS A 169 25.26 2.57 -0.02
N ARG A 170 24.26 2.16 -0.79
CA ARG A 170 22.92 2.75 -0.73
C ARG A 170 22.11 2.06 0.37
N ILE A 171 20.81 2.39 0.46
CA ILE A 171 19.90 1.74 1.41
C ILE A 171 19.69 0.25 1.09
N PHE A 172 19.59 -0.10 -0.19
CA PHE A 172 19.28 -1.46 -0.66
C PHE A 172 20.55 -2.25 -0.98
N ARG A 173 20.50 -3.58 -0.77
CA ARG A 173 21.58 -4.49 -1.17
C ARG A 173 21.61 -4.73 -2.68
N ASP A 174 22.76 -5.17 -3.17
CA ASP A 174 23.04 -5.28 -4.62
C ASP A 174 22.16 -6.27 -5.39
N HIS A 175 21.54 -7.23 -4.70
CA HIS A 175 20.66 -8.22 -5.34
C HIS A 175 19.21 -7.74 -5.47
N VAL A 176 18.87 -6.55 -4.97
CA VAL A 176 17.56 -5.92 -5.21
C VAL A 176 17.57 -5.32 -6.61
N ASP A 177 16.49 -5.54 -7.37
CA ASP A 177 16.38 -5.06 -8.74
C ASP A 177 16.67 -3.54 -8.82
N PRO A 178 17.61 -3.11 -9.69
CA PRO A 178 18.04 -1.72 -9.74
C PRO A 178 16.92 -0.76 -10.19
N GLY A 179 15.96 -1.24 -10.98
CA GLY A 179 14.79 -0.46 -11.38
C GLY A 179 13.85 -0.20 -10.20
N TYR A 180 13.61 -1.22 -9.37
CA TYR A 180 12.88 -1.07 -8.11
C TYR A 180 13.60 -0.13 -7.14
N VAL A 181 14.93 -0.28 -7.00
CA VAL A 181 15.74 0.61 -6.15
C VAL A 181 15.62 2.06 -6.61
N ASP A 182 15.79 2.35 -7.91
CA ASP A 182 15.69 3.73 -8.39
C ASP A 182 14.30 4.32 -8.15
N PHE A 183 13.24 3.53 -8.35
CA PHE A 183 11.87 3.93 -8.06
C PHE A 183 11.67 4.28 -6.58
N VAL A 184 12.03 3.39 -5.65
CA VAL A 184 11.81 3.67 -4.22
C VAL A 184 12.67 4.85 -3.75
N LEU A 185 13.94 4.91 -4.17
CA LEU A 185 14.83 6.01 -3.77
C LEU A 185 14.38 7.36 -4.34
N ALA A 186 13.83 7.40 -5.55
CA ALA A 186 13.25 8.61 -6.12
C ALA A 186 12.01 9.11 -5.35
N TRP A 187 11.34 8.24 -4.58
CA TRP A 187 10.30 8.61 -3.63
C TRP A 187 10.83 9.07 -2.27
N LEU A 188 11.89 8.45 -1.76
CA LEU A 188 12.35 8.66 -0.38
C LEU A 188 13.39 9.78 -0.23
N ILE A 189 14.28 9.93 -1.21
CA ILE A 189 15.47 10.79 -1.09
C ILE A 189 15.23 12.14 -1.77
N ALA A 190 15.62 13.21 -1.09
CA ALA A 190 15.83 14.52 -1.69
C ALA A 190 17.21 14.51 -2.36
N ASP A 191 17.24 14.53 -3.68
CA ASP A 191 18.46 14.50 -4.48
C ASP A 191 18.44 15.67 -5.46
N ASP A 192 19.08 16.76 -5.05
CA ASP A 192 19.17 17.98 -5.86
C ASP A 192 20.12 17.83 -7.06
N SER A 193 20.91 16.74 -7.10
CA SER A 193 21.86 16.48 -8.20
C SER A 193 21.21 15.87 -9.45
N ASP A 194 20.03 15.25 -9.31
CA ASP A 194 19.24 14.73 -10.43
C ASP A 194 17.79 15.27 -10.39
N PRO A 195 17.56 16.51 -10.87
CA PRO A 195 16.22 17.11 -10.92
C PRO A 195 15.24 16.33 -11.80
N ARG A 196 15.75 15.50 -12.73
CA ARG A 196 14.94 14.74 -13.70
C ARG A 196 14.51 13.39 -13.16
N ARG A 197 15.08 12.93 -12.04
CA ARG A 197 14.72 11.67 -11.40
C ARG A 197 13.22 11.50 -11.18
N LYS A 198 12.50 12.59 -10.85
CA LYS A 198 11.05 12.58 -10.65
C LYS A 198 10.26 12.40 -11.96
N SER A 199 10.66 13.11 -13.03
CA SER A 199 9.93 13.07 -14.30
C SER A 199 10.02 11.71 -14.99
N ARG A 200 11.09 10.92 -14.72
CA ARG A 200 11.26 9.55 -15.24
C ARG A 200 10.10 8.61 -14.90
N PHE A 201 9.44 8.82 -13.76
CA PHE A 201 8.37 7.94 -13.28
C PHE A 201 6.97 8.53 -13.45
N GLY A 202 6.85 9.75 -13.98
CA GLY A 202 5.56 10.37 -14.31
C GLY A 202 4.61 10.53 -13.12
N TRP A 203 5.14 10.63 -11.90
CA TRP A 203 4.32 10.73 -10.70
C TRP A 203 3.67 12.11 -10.56
N ALA A 204 2.39 12.11 -10.17
CA ALA A 204 1.66 13.33 -9.82
C ALA A 204 1.84 13.75 -8.36
N PHE A 205 2.42 12.89 -7.51
CA PHE A 205 2.52 13.08 -6.06
C PHE A 205 3.91 12.70 -5.53
N GLU A 206 4.38 13.45 -4.53
CA GLU A 206 5.63 13.19 -3.80
C GLU A 206 5.32 12.69 -2.38
N TRP A 207 6.19 11.85 -1.82
CA TRP A 207 6.14 11.63 -0.37
C TRP A 207 6.45 12.96 0.34
N HIS A 208 5.52 13.42 1.16
CA HIS A 208 5.72 14.53 2.07
C HIS A 208 6.89 14.16 3.03
N ASN A 209 8.02 14.88 3.00
CA ASN A 209 9.23 14.64 3.82
C ASN A 209 10.34 13.78 3.18
N LYS A 210 10.67 14.03 1.91
CA LYS A 210 11.98 13.64 1.38
C LYS A 210 13.12 14.24 2.22
N ARG A 211 14.19 13.47 2.40
CA ARG A 211 15.38 13.90 3.14
C ARG A 211 16.64 13.52 2.36
N PRO A 212 17.74 14.28 2.48
CA PRO A 212 19.01 13.85 1.91
C PRO A 212 19.46 12.55 2.58
N LEU A 213 20.12 11.67 1.85
CA LEU A 213 20.72 10.45 2.41
C LEU A 213 22.08 10.77 3.02
N ASN A 214 22.21 10.60 4.34
CA ASN A 214 23.45 10.74 5.09
C ASN A 214 23.37 9.90 6.38
N ALA A 215 24.46 9.87 7.16
CA ALA A 215 24.54 9.10 8.41
C ALA A 215 23.40 9.41 9.40
N PHE A 216 22.93 10.67 9.47
CA PHE A 216 21.89 11.09 10.42
C PHE A 216 20.48 10.74 9.98
N THR A 217 20.24 10.60 8.67
CA THR A 217 18.92 10.30 8.11
C THR A 217 18.77 8.85 7.66
N PHE A 218 19.86 8.09 7.63
CA PHE A 218 19.93 6.74 7.10
C PHE A 218 18.89 5.82 7.74
N ASP A 219 18.83 5.73 9.08
CA ASP A 219 17.93 4.80 9.74
C ASP A 219 16.45 5.10 9.45
N ASP A 220 16.04 6.38 9.44
CA ASP A 220 14.66 6.75 9.09
C ASP A 220 14.34 6.39 7.64
N LEU A 221 15.25 6.70 6.70
CA LEU A 221 15.08 6.38 5.28
C LEU A 221 15.09 4.87 5.03
N ARG A 222 15.94 4.11 5.74
CA ARG A 222 15.97 2.64 5.71
C ARG A 222 14.64 2.07 6.19
N MET A 223 14.12 2.56 7.31
CA MET A 223 12.82 2.11 7.82
C MET A 223 11.67 2.44 6.88
N LYS A 224 11.71 3.59 6.19
CA LYS A 224 10.75 3.91 5.12
C LYS A 224 10.88 2.99 3.91
N ALA A 225 12.10 2.65 3.51
CA ALA A 225 12.35 1.68 2.44
C ALA A 225 11.81 0.29 2.79
N ARG A 226 11.95 -0.17 4.04
CA ARG A 226 11.29 -1.39 4.54
C ARG A 226 9.77 -1.31 4.43
N CYS A 227 9.18 -0.16 4.73
CA CYS A 227 7.74 0.06 4.58
C CYS A 227 7.30 -0.09 3.11
N CYS A 228 8.02 0.55 2.17
CA CYS A 228 7.79 0.37 0.74
C CYS A 228 7.91 -1.10 0.32
N LEU A 229 8.95 -1.79 0.79
CA LEU A 229 9.12 -3.23 0.52
C LEU A 229 7.89 -4.01 0.99
N SER A 230 7.44 -3.83 2.23
CA SER A 230 6.25 -4.49 2.76
C SER A 230 4.98 -4.19 1.95
N GLU A 231 4.72 -2.94 1.59
CA GLU A 231 3.58 -2.53 0.75
C GLU A 231 3.58 -3.24 -0.60
N THR A 232 4.72 -3.21 -1.28
CA THR A 232 4.85 -3.83 -2.59
C THR A 232 4.78 -5.37 -2.52
N MET A 233 5.35 -5.97 -1.47
CA MET A 233 5.33 -7.40 -1.23
C MET A 233 3.95 -7.92 -0.83
N LEU A 234 3.17 -7.17 -0.06
CA LEU A 234 1.77 -7.50 0.25
C LEU A 234 0.99 -7.72 -1.03
N SER A 235 1.10 -6.79 -1.98
CA SER A 235 0.43 -6.87 -3.27
C SER A 235 0.92 -8.07 -4.11
N VAL A 236 2.22 -8.35 -4.11
CA VAL A 236 2.78 -9.50 -4.85
C VAL A 236 2.32 -10.81 -4.23
N ARG A 237 2.34 -10.94 -2.90
CA ARG A 237 1.87 -12.12 -2.17
C ARG A 237 0.38 -12.35 -2.40
N ALA A 238 -0.45 -11.32 -2.30
CA ALA A 238 -1.87 -11.40 -2.60
C ALA A 238 -2.11 -11.89 -4.03
N ARG A 239 -1.36 -11.35 -5.01
CA ARG A 239 -1.47 -11.79 -6.41
C ARG A 239 -1.05 -13.25 -6.60
N LYS A 240 -0.02 -13.73 -5.91
CA LYS A 240 0.40 -15.14 -5.96
C LYS A 240 -0.67 -16.09 -5.42
N LEU A 241 -1.51 -15.61 -4.50
CA LEU A 241 -2.68 -16.32 -4.00
C LEU A 241 -3.89 -16.24 -4.96
N GLY A 242 -3.75 -15.56 -6.10
CA GLY A 242 -4.83 -15.37 -7.06
C GLY A 242 -5.79 -14.24 -6.69
N ALA A 243 -5.36 -13.29 -5.84
CA ALA A 243 -6.24 -12.21 -5.42
C ALA A 243 -6.65 -11.30 -6.57
N ASP A 244 -7.94 -10.96 -6.60
CA ASP A 244 -8.43 -9.85 -7.40
C ASP A 244 -8.03 -8.51 -6.76
N PHE A 245 -7.83 -7.50 -7.60
CA PHE A 245 -7.47 -6.13 -7.18
C PHE A 245 -8.55 -5.19 -7.69
N CYS A 246 -9.20 -4.46 -6.78
CA CYS A 246 -10.25 -3.51 -7.13
C CYS A 246 -10.03 -2.18 -6.43
N SER A 247 -10.28 -1.08 -7.13
CA SER A 247 -10.29 0.24 -6.51
C SER A 247 -11.69 0.79 -6.25
N PRO A 248 -11.94 1.43 -5.08
CA PRO A 248 -13.15 2.24 -4.88
C PRO A 248 -13.28 3.38 -5.90
N TYR A 249 -12.19 3.73 -6.60
CA TYR A 249 -12.12 4.84 -7.55
C TYR A 249 -12.22 4.39 -9.02
N ASP A 250 -12.38 3.08 -9.25
CA ASP A 250 -12.25 2.50 -10.58
C ASP A 250 -13.37 2.90 -11.56
N ALA A 251 -14.50 3.45 -11.11
CA ALA A 251 -15.54 3.96 -11.99
C ALA A 251 -15.05 5.14 -12.87
N TRP A 252 -14.10 5.94 -12.38
CA TRP A 252 -13.38 6.91 -13.22
C TRP A 252 -12.30 6.22 -14.08
N SER A 253 -11.66 5.18 -13.52
CA SER A 253 -10.63 4.41 -14.21
C SER A 253 -11.13 3.63 -15.42
N ALA A 254 -12.39 3.19 -15.49
CA ALA A 254 -12.85 2.39 -16.64
C ALA A 254 -12.87 3.23 -17.93
N ARG A 255 -13.36 4.47 -17.87
CA ARG A 255 -13.29 5.44 -18.98
C ARG A 255 -11.85 5.85 -19.29
N ASP A 256 -11.03 6.05 -18.26
CA ASP A 256 -9.61 6.35 -18.44
C ASP A 256 -8.79 5.18 -18.97
N ARG A 257 -9.13 3.94 -18.62
CA ARG A 257 -8.53 2.70 -19.15
C ARG A 257 -8.95 2.50 -20.59
N ILE A 258 -10.21 2.74 -20.95
CA ILE A 258 -10.67 2.72 -22.34
C ILE A 258 -9.95 3.82 -23.15
N ARG A 259 -9.83 5.04 -22.60
CA ARG A 259 -9.10 6.14 -23.22
C ARG A 259 -7.62 5.82 -23.41
N LYS A 260 -6.92 5.38 -22.37
CA LYS A 260 -5.49 5.01 -22.43
C LYS A 260 -5.23 3.78 -23.29
N ALA A 261 -6.14 2.80 -23.31
CA ALA A 261 -6.05 1.66 -24.21
C ALA A 261 -6.25 2.10 -25.67
N ALA A 262 -7.17 3.04 -25.94
CA ALA A 262 -7.34 3.62 -27.25
C ALA A 262 -6.11 4.43 -27.70
N GLU A 263 -5.55 5.27 -26.82
CA GLU A 263 -4.31 6.02 -27.05
C GLU A 263 -3.13 5.08 -27.36
N TYR A 264 -2.94 4.02 -26.56
CA TYR A 264 -1.89 3.02 -26.78
C TYR A 264 -2.02 2.29 -28.12
N VAL A 265 -3.25 1.90 -28.50
CA VAL A 265 -3.52 1.27 -29.79
C VAL A 265 -3.18 2.24 -30.93
N GLN A 266 -3.55 3.51 -30.78
CA GLN A 266 -3.28 4.56 -31.76
C GLN A 266 -1.78 4.81 -31.93
N ASP A 267 -1.01 4.85 -30.82
CA ASP A 267 0.45 4.98 -30.84
C ASP A 267 1.13 3.77 -31.50
N LYS A 268 0.66 2.54 -31.22
CA LYS A 268 1.17 1.32 -31.85
C LYS A 268 0.87 1.28 -33.35
N PHE A 269 -0.28 1.78 -33.78
CA PHE A 269 -0.59 1.93 -35.21
C PHE A 269 0.31 2.96 -35.88
N TRP A 270 0.62 4.06 -35.20
CA TRP A 270 1.49 5.11 -35.71
C TRP A 270 2.95 4.64 -35.83
N GLU A 271 3.46 3.95 -34.81
CA GLU A 271 4.78 3.32 -34.80
C GLU A 271 4.92 2.31 -35.97
N LYS A 272 3.89 1.48 -36.19
CA LYS A 272 3.85 0.53 -37.30
C LYS A 272 3.75 1.20 -38.67
N HIS A 273 3.06 2.35 -38.77
CA HIS A 273 2.99 3.16 -39.99
C HIS A 273 4.35 3.78 -40.34
N LEU A 274 5.05 4.36 -39.36
CA LEU A 274 6.38 4.94 -39.53
C LEU A 274 7.41 3.89 -39.96
N LEU A 275 7.42 2.72 -39.31
CA LEU A 275 8.28 1.60 -39.69
C LEU A 275 8.03 1.09 -41.12
N ARG A 276 6.79 1.22 -41.62
CA ARG A 276 6.44 0.84 -42.99
C ARG A 276 6.96 1.84 -44.01
N LYS A 277 6.86 3.14 -43.72
CA LYS A 277 7.42 4.21 -44.57
C LYS A 277 8.95 4.15 -44.65
N LEU A 278 9.62 3.87 -43.53
CA LEU A 278 11.09 3.75 -43.47
C LEU A 278 11.64 2.52 -44.23
N ARG A 279 10.81 1.53 -44.55
CA ARG A 279 11.21 0.35 -45.36
C ARG A 279 10.95 0.52 -46.85
N GLN A 280 10.32 1.62 -47.25
CA GLN A 280 9.90 1.89 -48.63
C GLN A 280 10.68 3.06 -49.27
N GLY A 281 11.58 3.69 -48.52
CA GLY A 281 12.58 4.65 -49.03
C GLY A 281 13.97 4.11 -48.83
#